data_AF-A0A1X7S7Z1-F1
#
_entry.id   AF-A0A1X7S7Z1-F1
#
_cell.length_a   1.000
_cell.length_b   1.000
_cell.length_c   1.000
_cell.angle_alpha   90.00
_cell.angle_beta   90.00
_cell.angle_gamma   90.00
#
_symmetry.space_group_name_H-M   'P 1'
#
loop_
_entity.id
_entity.type
_entity.pdbx_description
1 polymer ?
#
loop_
_entity_poly.entity_id
_entity_poly.type
_entity_poly.pdbx_seq_one_letter_code
_entity_poly.pdbx_strand_id
1 'polypeptide(L)'
;MRLDKMFMSAVIAGMLLSFACAALLSTNASPWFQENAPGLLRTIAALIFPFGLTMVIVTGTDLCTGSFMITTIAALQRRISIPKMLLHWFVTFWGNLAGSLFVVAIITGYGGVFSAPVYQKTVFSFNASKVLVPTWHGVFLRGIGANWLVCMAAFLAYMAREYFSKVMAIWWPTFAFVCLGFDHVVANMFFVPTAIFLGDPAISVSFYIWKSLIPALIGNIIGGGLFVGVAYWYIHVSGEQGPISIDGGFFPGDQVVLNGRADDASERASSTERKPSHSSPEAMSQVVGQREVALLPAHDLSIACLHSRKELYELRCALQVRPRTAPARAIADDLVYTDHAAPPSMSASFDMMDL
;
A
#
# COMPACT_ATOMS: atom_id res chain seq x y z
N MET A 1 15.96 -8.68 -1.88
CA MET A 1 16.40 -7.65 -2.85
C MET A 1 17.83 -7.24 -2.52
N ARG A 2 18.66 -6.84 -3.50
CA ARG A 2 19.97 -6.22 -3.21
C ARG A 2 19.75 -4.85 -2.53
N LEU A 3 20.65 -4.43 -1.65
CA LEU A 3 20.51 -3.21 -0.85
C LEU A 3 20.39 -1.94 -1.71
N ASP A 4 21.14 -1.88 -2.80
CA ASP A 4 21.14 -0.78 -3.77
C ASP A 4 19.76 -0.57 -4.41
N LYS A 5 19.13 -1.66 -4.87
CA LYS A 5 17.79 -1.59 -5.48
C LYS A 5 16.71 -1.18 -4.48
N MET A 6 16.79 -1.69 -3.25
CA MET A 6 15.87 -1.34 -2.17
C MET A 6 16.00 0.14 -1.79
N PHE A 7 17.23 0.64 -1.69
CA PHE A 7 17.45 2.06 -1.39
C PHE A 7 16.90 2.95 -2.50
N MET A 8 17.18 2.64 -3.78
CA MET A 8 16.65 3.43 -4.90
C MET A 8 15.12 3.37 -4.99
N SER A 9 14.53 2.21 -4.77
CA SER A 9 13.08 2.03 -4.66
C SER A 9 12.49 2.95 -3.58
N ALA A 10 13.12 2.98 -2.40
CA ALA A 10 12.70 3.83 -1.30
C ALA A 10 12.90 5.34 -1.57
N VAL A 11 13.97 5.73 -2.27
CA VAL A 11 14.16 7.12 -2.71
C VAL A 11 13.01 7.56 -3.59
N ILE A 12 12.63 6.74 -4.58
CA ILE A 12 11.52 7.06 -5.48
C ILE A 12 10.20 7.15 -4.69
N ALA A 13 9.93 6.22 -3.75
CA ALA A 13 8.73 6.28 -2.92
C ALA A 13 8.64 7.60 -2.11
N GLY A 14 9.77 8.05 -1.55
CA GLY A 14 9.86 9.33 -0.85
C GLY A 14 9.55 10.53 -1.76
N MET A 15 10.06 10.51 -3.00
CA MET A 15 9.77 11.56 -4.00
C MET A 15 8.30 11.57 -4.39
N LEU A 16 7.72 10.41 -4.70
CA LEU A 16 6.32 10.26 -5.12
C LEU A 16 5.35 10.77 -4.06
N LEU A 17 5.57 10.39 -2.79
CA LEU A 17 4.74 10.88 -1.69
C LEU A 17 4.90 12.39 -1.46
N SER A 18 6.09 12.94 -1.71
CA SER A 18 6.36 14.37 -1.55
C SER A 18 5.56 15.23 -2.53
N PHE A 19 5.28 14.75 -3.74
CA PHE A 19 4.40 15.48 -4.67
C PHE A 19 2.97 15.62 -4.13
N ALA A 20 2.43 14.59 -3.48
CA ALA A 20 1.13 14.68 -2.82
C ALA A 20 1.14 15.62 -1.62
N CYS A 21 2.24 15.65 -0.86
CA CYS A 21 2.42 16.61 0.21
C CYS A 21 2.49 18.05 -0.32
N ALA A 22 3.18 18.27 -1.43
CA ALA A 22 3.27 19.58 -2.09
C ALA A 22 1.90 20.06 -2.59
N ALA A 23 1.14 19.19 -3.25
CA ALA A 23 -0.21 19.48 -3.70
C ALA A 23 -1.14 19.84 -2.51
N LEU A 24 -1.04 19.09 -1.41
CA LEU A 24 -1.80 19.37 -0.19
C LEU A 24 -1.47 20.75 0.38
N LEU A 25 -0.17 21.12 0.47
CA LEU A 25 0.22 22.47 0.94
C LEU A 25 -0.29 23.56 0.01
N SER A 26 -0.25 23.30 -1.30
CA SER A 26 -0.76 24.25 -2.30
C SER A 26 -2.25 24.50 -2.11
N THR A 27 -3.06 23.46 -1.94
CA THR A 27 -4.50 23.60 -1.63
C THR A 27 -4.74 24.35 -0.33
N ASN A 28 -3.91 24.15 0.70
CA ASN A 28 -4.04 24.86 1.97
C ASN A 28 -3.68 26.36 1.88
N ALA A 29 -3.08 26.82 0.77
CA ALA A 29 -2.74 28.22 0.54
C ALA A 29 -3.92 29.06 0.05
N SER A 30 -5.10 28.87 0.67
CA SER A 30 -6.30 29.64 0.38
C SER A 30 -6.78 30.41 1.63
N PRO A 31 -6.40 31.69 1.78
CA PRO A 31 -6.65 32.47 3.00
C PRO A 31 -8.13 32.57 3.37
N TRP A 32 -9.01 32.76 2.37
CA TRP A 32 -10.44 32.87 2.60
C TRP A 32 -11.01 31.61 3.26
N PHE A 33 -10.61 30.42 2.78
CA PHE A 33 -11.06 29.16 3.37
C PHE A 33 -10.44 28.89 4.74
N GLN A 34 -9.22 29.35 5.02
CA GLN A 34 -8.61 29.22 6.34
C GLN A 34 -9.42 29.97 7.41
N GLU A 35 -9.94 31.15 7.09
CA GLU A 35 -10.70 31.99 8.01
C GLU A 35 -12.17 31.57 8.12
N ASN A 36 -12.81 31.27 6.98
CA ASN A 36 -14.27 31.11 6.91
C ASN A 36 -14.74 29.65 6.94
N ALA A 37 -13.91 28.69 6.50
CA ALA A 37 -14.31 27.29 6.37
C ALA A 37 -13.12 26.30 6.50
N PRO A 38 -12.39 26.30 7.64
CA PRO A 38 -11.17 25.51 7.80
C PRO A 38 -11.41 23.99 7.71
N GLY A 39 -12.59 23.52 8.13
CA GLY A 39 -12.99 22.11 7.99
C GLY A 39 -13.14 21.69 6.53
N LEU A 40 -13.76 22.53 5.70
CA LEU A 40 -13.93 22.25 4.26
C LEU A 40 -12.59 22.26 3.54
N LEU A 41 -11.72 23.22 3.86
CA LEU A 41 -10.37 23.27 3.30
C LEU A 41 -9.58 21.99 3.60
N ARG A 42 -9.65 21.52 4.85
CA ARG A 42 -9.00 20.27 5.26
C ARG A 42 -9.53 19.08 4.49
N THR A 43 -10.85 18.98 4.29
CA THR A 43 -11.47 17.90 3.52
C THR A 43 -11.02 17.92 2.05
N ILE A 44 -11.00 19.08 1.39
CA ILE A 44 -10.57 19.20 -0.01
C ILE A 44 -9.08 18.83 -0.13
N ALA A 45 -8.23 19.35 0.74
CA ALA A 45 -6.81 19.04 0.73
C ALA A 45 -6.53 17.55 1.01
N ALA A 46 -7.32 16.94 1.91
CA ALA A 46 -7.24 15.51 2.22
C ALA A 46 -7.72 14.62 1.06
N LEU A 47 -8.66 15.10 0.23
CA LEU A 47 -9.18 14.36 -0.93
C LEU A 47 -8.14 14.22 -2.05
N ILE A 48 -7.23 15.18 -2.16
CA ILE A 48 -6.17 15.20 -3.18
C ILE A 48 -5.00 14.31 -2.74
N PHE A 49 -4.62 14.31 -1.47
CA PHE A 49 -3.44 13.59 -0.97
C PHE A 49 -3.28 12.11 -1.41
N PRO A 50 -4.34 11.29 -1.56
CA PRO A 50 -4.18 9.85 -1.81
C PRO A 50 -3.43 9.47 -3.07
N PHE A 51 -3.34 10.33 -4.09
CA PHE A 51 -2.59 10.01 -5.31
C PHE A 51 -1.12 9.66 -5.02
N GLY A 52 -0.52 10.22 -3.95
CA GLY A 52 0.83 9.90 -3.51
C GLY A 52 1.01 8.44 -3.15
N LEU A 53 0.14 7.90 -2.29
CA LEU A 53 0.19 6.50 -1.89
C LEU A 53 -0.22 5.58 -3.04
N THR A 54 -1.17 6.01 -3.89
CA THR A 54 -1.53 5.27 -5.11
C THR A 54 -0.32 5.07 -6.00
N MET A 55 0.44 6.13 -6.32
CA MET A 55 1.66 6.03 -7.13
C MET A 55 2.67 5.08 -6.49
N VAL A 56 2.90 5.18 -5.18
CA VAL A 56 3.84 4.31 -4.46
C VAL A 56 3.47 2.83 -4.61
N ILE A 57 2.23 2.46 -4.32
CA ILE A 57 1.77 1.06 -4.34
C ILE A 57 1.75 0.52 -5.78
N VAL A 58 1.20 1.29 -6.71
CA VAL A 58 1.09 0.87 -8.12
C VAL A 58 2.45 0.71 -8.79
N THR A 59 3.41 1.59 -8.48
CA THR A 59 4.78 1.48 -9.03
C THR A 59 5.62 0.42 -8.34
N GLY A 60 5.11 -0.18 -7.24
CA GLY A 60 5.83 -1.18 -6.45
C GLY A 60 7.07 -0.61 -5.76
N THR A 61 7.05 0.67 -5.38
CA THR A 61 8.17 1.32 -4.69
C THR A 61 8.06 1.17 -3.17
N ASP A 62 9.21 1.11 -2.50
CA ASP A 62 9.28 0.73 -1.09
C ASP A 62 9.05 1.92 -0.14
N LEU A 63 7.84 2.01 0.39
CA LEU A 63 7.51 2.94 1.46
C LEU A 63 7.75 2.29 2.83
N CYS A 64 8.51 2.97 3.68
CA CYS A 64 8.91 2.50 5.00
C CYS A 64 7.69 2.14 5.88
N THR A 65 6.66 2.99 5.86
CA THR A 65 5.45 2.83 6.66
C THR A 65 4.61 1.63 6.24
N GLY A 66 4.48 1.37 4.93
CA GLY A 66 3.86 0.14 4.42
C GLY A 66 4.69 -1.11 4.73
N SER A 67 6.01 -0.98 4.72
CA SER A 67 6.94 -2.07 5.04
C SER A 67 6.76 -2.57 6.47
N PHE A 68 6.43 -1.71 7.43
CA PHE A 68 6.18 -2.12 8.83
C PHE A 68 5.13 -3.22 8.94
N MET A 69 4.05 -3.16 8.17
CA MET A 69 3.05 -4.23 8.13
C MET A 69 3.58 -5.48 7.44
N ILE A 70 4.04 -5.34 6.19
CA ILE A 70 4.38 -6.49 5.32
C ILE A 70 5.49 -7.34 5.91
N THR A 71 6.58 -6.72 6.36
CA THR A 71 7.70 -7.47 6.92
C THR A 71 7.38 -8.05 8.29
N THR A 72 6.50 -7.41 9.08
CA THR A 72 6.04 -7.97 10.36
C THR A 72 5.26 -9.25 10.12
N ILE A 73 4.32 -9.27 9.18
CA ILE A 73 3.59 -10.49 8.80
C ILE A 73 4.57 -11.57 8.33
N ALA A 74 5.51 -11.22 7.45
CA ALA A 74 6.51 -12.16 6.95
C ALA A 74 7.43 -12.73 8.06
N ALA A 75 7.77 -11.91 9.07
CA ALA A 75 8.56 -12.34 10.21
C ALA A 75 7.78 -13.27 11.14
N LEU A 76 6.51 -12.97 11.40
CA LEU A 76 5.61 -13.83 12.20
C LEU A 76 5.41 -15.21 11.54
N GLN A 77 5.35 -15.24 10.20
CA GLN A 77 5.33 -16.48 9.41
C GLN A 77 6.72 -17.13 9.24
N ARG A 78 7.77 -16.61 9.89
CA ARG A 78 9.15 -17.11 9.80
C ARG A 78 9.72 -17.17 8.37
N ARG A 79 9.21 -16.33 7.46
CA ARG A 79 9.70 -16.21 6.07
C ARG A 79 10.92 -15.32 5.95
N ILE A 80 11.06 -14.37 6.87
CA ILE A 80 12.24 -13.51 7.01
C ILE A 80 12.70 -13.49 8.46
N SER A 81 14.00 -13.29 8.68
CA SER A 81 14.53 -13.10 10.02
C SER A 81 14.31 -11.67 10.51
N ILE A 82 14.15 -11.50 11.82
CA ILE A 82 13.97 -10.18 12.45
C ILE A 82 15.10 -9.20 12.09
N PRO A 83 16.40 -9.58 12.04
CA PRO A 83 17.45 -8.68 11.60
C PRO A 83 17.29 -8.20 10.15
N LYS A 84 16.80 -9.06 9.24
CA LYS A 84 16.54 -8.67 7.85
C LYS A 84 15.37 -7.70 7.75
N MET A 85 14.34 -7.88 8.58
CA MET A 85 13.23 -6.95 8.71
C MET A 85 13.70 -5.56 9.18
N LEU A 86 14.48 -5.51 10.27
CA LEU A 86 15.00 -4.25 10.80
C LEU A 86 15.93 -3.54 9.80
N LEU A 87 16.77 -4.30 9.08
CA LEU A 87 17.60 -3.75 8.00
C LEU A 87 16.74 -3.16 6.87
N HIS A 88 15.64 -3.83 6.48
CA HIS A 88 14.70 -3.31 5.49
C HIS A 88 14.07 -1.99 5.96
N TRP A 89 13.63 -1.92 7.22
CA TRP A 89 13.08 -0.70 7.80
C TRP A 89 14.09 0.44 7.81
N PHE A 90 15.33 0.15 8.20
CA PHE A 90 16.40 1.13 8.21
C PHE A 90 16.66 1.69 6.80
N VAL A 91 16.87 0.82 5.80
CA VAL A 91 17.17 1.27 4.43
C VAL A 91 16.00 2.05 3.82
N THR A 92 14.77 1.56 4.00
CA THR A 92 13.59 2.25 3.45
C THR A 92 13.33 3.59 4.12
N PHE A 93 13.56 3.71 5.44
CA PHE A 93 13.43 4.97 6.16
C PHE A 93 14.37 6.04 5.60
N TRP A 94 15.66 5.72 5.49
CA TRP A 94 16.66 6.66 4.98
C TRP A 94 16.52 6.94 3.49
N GLY A 95 16.10 5.94 2.69
CA GLY A 95 15.77 6.14 1.29
C GLY A 95 14.59 7.10 1.12
N ASN A 96 13.49 6.89 1.84
CA ASN A 96 12.35 7.79 1.81
C ASN A 96 12.74 9.22 2.23
N LEU A 97 13.53 9.37 3.30
CA LEU A 97 14.04 10.69 3.72
C LEU A 97 14.87 11.35 2.63
N ALA A 98 15.81 10.62 2.02
CA ALA A 98 16.64 11.15 0.94
C ALA A 98 15.80 11.60 -0.27
N GLY A 99 14.78 10.81 -0.65
CA GLY A 99 13.83 11.17 -1.69
C GLY A 99 13.02 12.41 -1.37
N SER A 100 12.51 12.52 -0.13
CA SER A 100 11.78 13.71 0.30
C SER A 100 12.66 14.95 0.34
N LEU A 101 13.88 14.85 0.88
CA LEU A 101 14.83 15.97 0.92
C LEU A 101 15.25 16.43 -0.49
N PHE A 102 15.36 15.51 -1.44
CA PHE A 102 15.59 15.86 -2.84
C PHE A 102 14.44 16.73 -3.39
N VAL A 103 13.19 16.32 -3.17
CA VAL A 103 12.03 17.12 -3.61
C VAL A 103 12.00 18.47 -2.89
N VAL A 104 12.23 18.48 -1.57
CA VAL A 104 12.25 19.71 -0.76
C VAL A 104 13.31 20.69 -1.26
N ALA A 105 14.56 20.25 -1.39
CA ALA A 105 15.67 21.15 -1.72
C ALA A 105 15.67 21.54 -3.20
N ILE A 106 15.59 20.56 -4.10
CA ILE A 106 15.80 20.78 -5.54
C ILE A 106 14.51 21.22 -6.23
N ILE A 107 13.44 20.45 -6.07
CA ILE A 107 12.23 20.64 -6.87
C ILE A 107 11.38 21.78 -6.32
N THR A 108 11.07 21.79 -5.01
CA THR A 108 10.20 22.81 -4.43
C THR A 108 10.95 24.01 -3.87
N GLY A 109 12.14 23.79 -3.32
CA GLY A 109 12.98 24.79 -2.68
C GLY A 109 13.63 25.72 -3.70
N TYR A 110 14.67 25.24 -4.39
CA TYR A 110 15.33 25.99 -5.46
C TYR A 110 14.40 26.25 -6.67
N GLY A 111 13.45 25.35 -6.93
CA GLY A 111 12.39 25.60 -7.92
C GLY A 111 11.37 26.68 -7.51
N GLY A 112 11.41 27.16 -6.26
CA GLY A 112 10.64 28.33 -5.82
C GLY A 112 9.13 28.11 -5.70
N VAL A 113 8.67 26.86 -5.62
CA VAL A 113 7.23 26.48 -5.62
C VAL A 113 6.46 27.13 -4.47
N PHE A 114 7.11 27.31 -3.31
CA PHE A 114 6.52 27.93 -2.12
C PHE A 114 7.18 29.27 -1.76
N SER A 115 7.78 29.96 -2.73
CA SER A 115 8.52 31.20 -2.49
C SER A 115 7.61 32.41 -2.21
N ALA A 116 6.39 32.42 -2.75
CA ALA A 116 5.47 33.54 -2.54
C ALA A 116 4.96 33.60 -1.08
N PRO A 117 4.75 34.81 -0.51
CA PRO A 117 4.46 34.98 0.92
C PRO A 117 3.24 34.21 1.43
N VAL A 118 2.21 34.03 0.60
CA VAL A 118 1.01 33.27 0.96
C VAL A 118 1.33 31.80 1.25
N TYR A 119 2.17 31.17 0.41
CA TYR A 119 2.57 29.78 0.59
C TYR A 119 3.50 29.63 1.78
N GLN A 120 4.45 30.54 1.98
CA GLN A 120 5.34 30.51 3.15
C GLN A 120 4.56 30.56 4.47
N LYS A 121 3.61 31.51 4.58
CA LYS A 121 2.74 31.63 5.76
C LYS A 121 1.93 30.34 5.99
N THR A 122 1.40 29.75 4.93
CA THR A 122 0.68 28.48 5.00
C THR A 122 1.58 27.34 5.46
N VAL A 123 2.81 27.22 4.94
CA VAL A 123 3.76 26.18 5.35
C VAL A 123 4.09 26.30 6.85
N PHE A 124 4.35 27.51 7.34
CA PHE A 124 4.64 27.75 8.75
C PHE A 124 3.43 27.42 9.63
N SER A 125 2.24 27.91 9.27
CA SER A 125 1.00 27.63 10.01
C SER A 125 0.67 26.13 10.02
N PHE A 126 0.85 25.44 8.90
CA PHE A 126 0.61 24.00 8.79
C PHE A 126 1.57 23.22 9.68
N ASN A 127 2.86 23.55 9.65
CA ASN A 127 3.86 22.88 10.48
C ASN A 127 3.72 23.23 11.97
N ALA A 128 3.26 24.43 12.31
CA ALA A 128 2.91 24.77 13.68
C ALA A 128 1.82 23.83 14.22
N SER A 129 0.77 23.56 13.44
CA SER A 129 -0.31 22.66 13.84
C SER A 129 0.09 21.18 14.00
N LYS A 130 1.21 20.77 13.38
CA LYS A 130 1.77 19.42 13.46
C LYS A 130 2.85 19.27 14.52
N VAL A 131 3.82 20.19 14.54
CA VAL A 131 5.06 20.03 15.30
C VAL A 131 5.14 20.99 16.49
N LEU A 132 4.51 22.16 16.47
CA LEU A 132 4.60 23.10 17.61
C LEU A 132 3.47 22.89 18.62
N VAL A 133 2.21 22.87 18.16
CA VAL A 133 1.03 22.86 19.02
C VAL A 133 0.80 21.52 19.73
N PRO A 134 0.90 20.35 19.07
CA PRO A 134 0.60 19.08 19.74
C PRO A 134 1.64 18.75 20.82
N THR A 135 1.27 17.97 21.84
CA THR A 135 2.23 17.39 22.77
C THR A 135 3.00 16.23 22.11
N TRP A 136 4.12 15.80 22.72
CA TRP A 136 4.88 14.65 22.23
C TRP A 136 4.03 13.37 22.14
N HIS A 137 3.26 13.07 23.20
CA HIS A 137 2.35 11.93 23.20
C HIS A 137 1.20 12.08 22.18
N GLY A 138 0.77 13.33 21.91
CA GLY A 138 -0.22 13.62 20.87
C GLY A 138 0.27 13.22 19.48
N VAL A 139 1.52 13.57 19.13
CA VAL A 139 2.15 13.15 17.86
C VAL A 139 2.27 11.63 17.79
N PHE A 140 2.65 10.99 18.90
CA PHE A 140 2.75 9.53 18.97
C PHE A 140 1.42 8.83 18.69
N LEU A 141 0.33 9.23 19.37
CA LEU A 141 -1.01 8.65 19.18
C LEU A 141 -1.55 8.91 17.77
N ARG A 142 -1.34 10.12 17.24
CA ARG A 142 -1.64 10.45 15.84
C ARG A 142 -0.85 9.56 14.88
N GLY A 143 0.40 9.23 15.22
CA GLY A 143 1.22 8.29 14.45
C GLY A 143 0.65 6.88 14.39
N ILE A 144 0.06 6.38 15.47
CA ILE A 144 -0.61 5.08 15.47
C ILE A 144 -1.78 5.09 14.48
N GLY A 145 -2.65 6.09 14.58
CA GLY A 145 -3.81 6.24 13.70
C GLY A 145 -3.40 6.42 12.22
N ALA A 146 -2.35 7.20 11.95
CA ALA A 146 -1.84 7.41 10.60
C ALA A 146 -1.50 6.07 9.94
N ASN A 147 -0.62 5.28 10.57
CA ASN A 147 -0.11 4.09 9.90
C ASN A 147 -1.04 2.89 9.98
N TRP A 148 -2.00 2.88 10.90
CA TRP A 148 -3.10 1.93 10.81
C TRP A 148 -3.81 2.11 9.46
N LEU A 149 -4.24 3.32 9.13
CA LEU A 149 -4.98 3.59 7.90
C LEU A 149 -4.12 3.46 6.64
N VAL A 150 -2.83 3.85 6.68
CA VAL A 150 -1.90 3.64 5.55
C VAL A 150 -1.66 2.15 5.28
N CYS A 151 -1.41 1.35 6.31
CA CYS A 151 -1.25 -0.08 6.13
C CYS A 151 -2.57 -0.76 5.72
N MET A 152 -3.72 -0.27 6.20
CA MET A 152 -5.02 -0.73 5.75
C MET A 152 -5.24 -0.43 4.26
N ALA A 153 -4.91 0.77 3.79
CA ALA A 153 -4.95 1.13 2.38
C ALA A 153 -4.10 0.16 1.53
N ALA A 154 -2.87 -0.11 1.95
CA ALA A 154 -1.99 -1.05 1.26
C ALA A 154 -2.56 -2.48 1.28
N PHE A 155 -3.04 -2.95 2.43
CA PHE A 155 -3.66 -4.27 2.57
C PHE A 155 -4.87 -4.46 1.65
N LEU A 156 -5.78 -3.48 1.61
CA LEU A 156 -6.94 -3.49 0.71
C LEU A 156 -6.50 -3.45 -0.77
N ALA A 157 -5.46 -2.68 -1.09
CA ALA A 157 -4.92 -2.61 -2.46
C ALA A 157 -4.35 -3.95 -2.93
N TYR A 158 -3.64 -4.68 -2.07
CA TYR A 158 -3.10 -6.01 -2.40
C TYR A 158 -4.19 -7.09 -2.56
N MET A 159 -5.40 -6.85 -2.05
CA MET A 159 -6.55 -7.73 -2.28
C MET A 159 -7.31 -7.41 -3.57
N ALA A 160 -7.12 -6.21 -4.14
CA ALA A 160 -7.79 -5.77 -5.34
C ALA A 160 -7.04 -6.25 -6.59
N ARG A 161 -7.77 -6.63 -7.66
CA ARG A 161 -7.16 -7.14 -8.91
C ARG A 161 -7.03 -6.07 -9.99
N GLU A 162 -8.07 -5.25 -10.12
CA GLU A 162 -8.12 -4.20 -11.13
C GLU A 162 -7.43 -2.93 -10.64
N TYR A 163 -6.80 -2.22 -11.58
CA TYR A 163 -6.12 -0.96 -11.28
C TYR A 163 -7.05 0.03 -10.57
N PHE A 164 -8.25 0.25 -11.12
CA PHE A 164 -9.22 1.16 -10.55
C PHE A 164 -9.63 0.75 -9.12
N SER A 165 -9.81 -0.55 -8.88
CA SER A 165 -10.12 -1.07 -7.54
C SER A 165 -8.96 -0.83 -6.56
N LYS A 166 -7.70 -0.97 -6.99
CA LYS A 166 -6.51 -0.61 -6.18
C LYS A 166 -6.53 0.87 -5.82
N VAL A 167 -6.81 1.76 -6.78
CA VAL A 167 -6.91 3.21 -6.52
C VAL A 167 -7.97 3.50 -5.46
N MET A 168 -9.19 2.97 -5.62
CA MET A 168 -10.29 3.22 -4.69
C MET A 168 -10.04 2.63 -3.29
N ALA A 169 -9.41 1.46 -3.22
CA ALA A 169 -9.00 0.83 -1.95
C ALA A 169 -7.98 1.68 -1.18
N ILE A 170 -7.07 2.34 -1.89
CA ILE A 170 -6.08 3.24 -1.30
C ILE A 170 -6.71 4.59 -0.92
N TRP A 171 -7.65 5.08 -1.72
CA TRP A 171 -8.14 6.46 -1.64
C TRP A 171 -8.77 6.78 -0.29
N TRP A 172 -9.74 5.97 0.15
CA TRP A 172 -10.56 6.29 1.31
C TRP A 172 -9.83 6.22 2.66
N PRO A 173 -9.04 5.17 2.96
CA PRO A 173 -8.28 5.15 4.21
C PRO A 173 -7.21 6.26 4.24
N THR A 174 -6.61 6.57 3.09
CA THR A 174 -5.63 7.65 2.96
C THR A 174 -6.28 9.02 3.20
N PHE A 175 -7.42 9.26 2.55
CA PHE A 175 -8.25 10.45 2.78
C PHE A 175 -8.59 10.60 4.27
N ALA A 176 -9.02 9.53 4.93
CA ALA A 176 -9.43 9.58 6.33
C ALA A 176 -8.29 10.02 7.26
N PHE A 177 -7.08 9.46 7.14
CA PHE A 177 -5.99 9.84 8.07
C PHE A 177 -5.51 11.28 7.85
N VAL A 178 -5.55 11.75 6.60
CA VAL A 178 -5.15 13.13 6.26
C VAL A 178 -6.21 14.11 6.75
N CYS A 179 -7.49 13.78 6.56
CA CYS A 179 -8.62 14.56 7.04
C CYS A 179 -8.62 14.70 8.58
N LEU A 180 -8.23 13.63 9.28
CA LEU A 180 -8.08 13.62 10.74
C LEU A 180 -6.80 14.32 11.24
N GLY A 181 -5.89 14.71 10.33
CA GLY A 181 -4.64 15.38 10.69
C GLY A 181 -3.66 14.48 11.45
N PHE A 182 -3.62 13.19 11.10
CA PHE A 182 -2.69 12.25 11.71
C PHE A 182 -1.24 12.44 11.21
N ASP A 183 -0.29 11.97 12.02
CA ASP A 183 1.14 12.19 11.81
C ASP A 183 1.79 10.99 11.10
N HIS A 184 2.08 11.17 9.81
CA HIS A 184 2.76 10.18 8.99
C HIS A 184 4.24 10.54 8.86
N VAL A 185 5.13 9.67 9.34
CA VAL A 185 6.58 9.94 9.44
C VAL A 185 7.18 10.34 8.09
N VAL A 186 6.84 9.64 7.00
CA VAL A 186 7.39 9.95 5.67
C VAL A 186 6.78 11.23 5.08
N ALA A 187 5.52 11.55 5.39
CA ALA A 187 4.95 12.83 4.94
C ALA A 187 5.61 14.00 5.69
N ASN A 188 5.90 13.79 6.98
CA ASN A 188 6.62 14.76 7.80
C ASN A 188 8.10 14.91 7.37
N MET A 189 8.69 13.95 6.64
CA MET A 189 9.99 14.11 5.96
C MET A 189 9.95 15.13 4.80
N PHE A 190 8.76 15.51 4.33
CA PHE A 190 8.58 16.60 3.39
C PHE A 190 8.09 17.88 4.07
N PHE A 191 7.01 17.81 4.86
CA PHE A 191 6.37 18.99 5.41
C PHE A 191 7.29 19.82 6.31
N VAL A 192 8.01 19.16 7.24
CA VAL A 192 8.83 19.85 8.23
C VAL A 192 10.12 20.37 7.60
N PRO A 193 10.86 19.58 6.79
CA PRO A 193 12.01 20.12 6.07
C PRO A 193 11.66 21.26 5.10
N THR A 194 10.45 21.31 4.54
CA THR A 194 10.00 22.45 3.73
C THR A 194 9.92 23.73 4.58
N ALA A 195 9.38 23.67 5.80
CA ALA A 195 9.36 24.83 6.70
C ALA A 195 10.77 25.28 7.10
N ILE A 196 11.66 24.32 7.40
CA ILE A 196 13.07 24.60 7.71
C ILE A 196 13.77 25.26 6.52
N PHE A 197 13.55 24.76 5.30
CA PHE A 197 14.14 25.31 4.08
C PHE A 197 13.68 26.75 3.81
N LEU A 198 12.39 27.04 4.08
CA LEU A 198 11.83 28.40 3.96
C LEU A 198 12.22 29.32 5.13
N GLY A 199 12.95 28.82 6.14
CA GLY A 199 13.50 29.63 7.23
C GLY A 199 12.54 29.87 8.39
N ASP A 200 11.65 28.92 8.72
CA ASP A 200 10.80 29.02 9.91
C ASP A 200 11.67 29.11 11.19
N PRO A 201 11.63 30.23 11.95
CA PRO A 201 12.48 30.41 13.12
C PRO A 201 12.06 29.52 14.31
N ALA A 202 10.83 29.00 14.30
CA ALA A 202 10.31 28.19 15.41
C ALA A 202 10.70 26.71 15.31
N ILE A 203 11.18 26.25 14.14
CA ILE A 203 11.43 24.84 13.88
C ILE A 203 12.90 24.63 13.50
N SER A 204 13.68 24.06 14.42
CA SER A 204 15.03 23.59 14.14
C SER A 204 15.05 22.11 13.73
N VAL A 205 16.15 21.66 13.14
CA VAL A 205 16.35 20.23 12.79
C VAL A 205 16.30 19.34 14.03
N SER A 206 16.94 19.75 15.14
CA SER A 206 16.92 18.99 16.39
C SER A 206 15.52 18.92 16.99
N PHE A 207 14.78 20.03 16.93
CA PHE A 207 13.39 20.08 17.38
C PHE A 207 12.49 19.17 16.54
N TYR A 208 12.65 19.17 15.21
CA TYR A 208 11.96 18.25 14.31
C TYR A 208 12.20 16.78 14.67
N ILE A 209 13.47 16.39 14.87
CA ILE A 209 13.84 15.01 15.19
C ILE A 209 13.19 14.57 16.50
N TRP A 210 13.30 15.38 17.54
CA TRP A 210 12.77 15.06 18.87
C TRP A 210 11.25 15.05 18.93
N LYS A 211 10.60 16.09 18.40
CA LYS A 211 9.18 16.35 18.59
C LYS A 211 8.32 15.66 17.52
N SER A 212 8.78 15.58 16.27
CA SER A 212 7.98 15.00 15.19
C SER A 212 8.45 13.60 14.81
N LEU A 213 9.72 13.48 14.40
CA LEU A 213 10.22 12.27 13.72
C LEU A 213 10.17 11.04 14.62
N ILE A 214 10.72 11.11 15.84
CA ILE A 214 10.76 9.98 16.78
C ILE A 214 9.36 9.50 17.18
N PRO A 215 8.47 10.35 17.76
CA PRO A 215 7.16 9.87 18.20
C PRO A 215 6.29 9.40 17.02
N ALA A 216 6.34 10.07 15.87
CA ALA A 216 5.60 9.62 14.69
C ALA A 216 6.12 8.28 14.17
N LEU A 217 7.44 8.06 14.15
CA LEU A 217 8.05 6.79 13.73
C LEU A 217 7.60 5.64 14.63
N ILE A 218 7.70 5.80 15.95
CA ILE A 218 7.29 4.75 16.90
C ILE A 218 5.78 4.49 16.77
N GLY A 219 4.98 5.56 16.69
CA GLY A 219 3.54 5.44 16.48
C GLY A 219 3.22 4.71 15.18
N ASN A 220 3.90 5.03 14.08
CA ASN A 220 3.68 4.37 12.79
C ASN A 220 4.09 2.89 12.82
N ILE A 221 5.21 2.52 13.47
CA ILE A 221 5.60 1.11 13.64
C ILE A 221 4.50 0.34 14.36
N ILE A 222 3.93 0.89 15.43
CA ILE A 222 2.84 0.26 16.18
C ILE A 222 1.55 0.20 15.33
N GLY A 223 1.17 1.30 14.69
CA GLY A 223 -0.04 1.38 13.86
C GLY A 223 -0.04 0.36 12.72
N GLY A 224 1.05 0.25 11.98
CA GLY A 224 1.14 -0.68 10.86
C GLY A 224 1.49 -2.11 11.26
N GLY A 225 2.51 -2.26 12.11
CA GLY A 225 3.02 -3.57 12.52
C GLY A 225 2.06 -4.31 13.45
N LEU A 226 1.53 -3.65 14.48
CA LEU A 226 0.67 -4.30 15.47
C LEU A 226 -0.80 -4.32 15.02
N PHE A 227 -1.40 -3.16 14.77
CA PHE A 227 -2.85 -3.07 14.52
C PHE A 227 -3.31 -3.62 13.19
N VAL A 228 -2.43 -3.67 12.18
CA VAL A 228 -2.74 -4.32 10.90
C VAL A 228 -1.97 -5.63 10.77
N GLY A 229 -0.63 -5.59 10.86
CA GLY A 229 0.22 -6.77 10.66
C GLY A 229 -0.11 -7.93 11.61
N VAL A 230 0.06 -7.73 12.92
CA VAL A 230 -0.20 -8.77 13.94
C VAL A 230 -1.68 -9.12 14.01
N ALA A 231 -2.57 -8.12 13.99
CA ALA A 231 -4.01 -8.37 14.12
C ALA A 231 -4.56 -9.25 13.00
N TYR A 232 -4.27 -8.93 11.73
CA TYR A 232 -4.77 -9.71 10.60
C TYR A 232 -4.04 -11.04 10.46
N TRP A 233 -2.75 -11.11 10.82
CA TRP A 233 -2.07 -12.39 10.96
C TRP A 233 -2.74 -13.29 12.01
N TYR A 234 -3.10 -12.75 13.16
CA TYR A 234 -3.76 -13.51 14.22
C TYR A 234 -5.12 -14.03 13.77
N ILE A 235 -5.95 -13.17 13.15
CA ILE A 235 -7.32 -13.52 12.74
C ILE A 235 -7.34 -14.52 11.57
N HIS A 236 -6.39 -14.43 10.64
CA HIS A 236 -6.48 -15.20 9.38
C HIS A 236 -5.43 -16.30 9.21
N VAL A 237 -4.36 -16.31 10.00
CA VAL A 237 -3.21 -17.21 9.79
C VAL A 237 -2.88 -17.99 11.06
N SER A 238 -3.11 -17.43 12.24
CA SER A 238 -2.75 -18.13 13.49
C SER A 238 -3.57 -19.42 13.65
N GLY A 239 -2.89 -20.53 13.94
CA GLY A 239 -3.52 -21.85 14.09
C GLY A 239 -3.64 -22.68 12.82
N GLU A 240 -3.43 -22.11 11.62
CA GLU A 240 -3.33 -22.91 10.40
C GLU A 240 -1.99 -23.66 10.36
N GLN A 241 -2.03 -24.97 10.59
CA GLN A 241 -0.88 -25.88 10.50
C GLN A 241 -0.90 -26.60 9.15
N GLY A 242 -0.59 -25.87 8.08
CA GLY A 242 -0.48 -26.44 6.74
C GLY A 242 0.52 -25.66 5.89
N PRO A 243 1.21 -26.33 4.95
CA PRO A 243 2.06 -25.63 4.00
C PRO A 243 1.18 -24.69 3.16
N ILE A 244 1.49 -23.40 3.18
CA ILE A 244 0.67 -22.40 2.48
C ILE A 244 1.16 -22.37 1.03
N SER A 245 0.34 -22.89 0.11
CA SER A 245 0.63 -22.79 -1.32
C SER A 245 0.36 -21.35 -1.80
N ILE A 246 1.35 -20.79 -2.48
CA ILE A 246 1.28 -19.51 -3.20
C ILE A 246 1.35 -19.88 -4.67
N ASP A 247 0.22 -19.75 -5.39
CA ASP A 247 0.10 -20.14 -6.82
C ASP A 247 0.53 -21.57 -7.13
N GLY A 248 0.19 -22.52 -6.26
CA GLY A 248 0.58 -23.93 -6.39
C GLY A 248 2.05 -24.22 -6.03
N GLY A 249 2.84 -23.19 -5.69
CA GLY A 249 4.20 -23.32 -5.18
C GLY A 249 4.25 -23.20 -3.66
N PHE A 250 5.01 -24.07 -3.00
CA PHE A 250 5.30 -23.95 -1.57
C PHE A 250 6.58 -23.15 -1.36
N PHE A 251 6.63 -22.38 -0.27
CA PHE A 251 7.90 -21.78 0.16
C PHE A 251 8.95 -22.90 0.35
N PRO A 252 10.24 -22.70 0.06
CA PRO A 252 11.23 -23.79 0.13
C PRO A 252 11.28 -24.51 1.48
N GLY A 253 10.94 -23.82 2.58
CA GLY A 253 10.82 -24.42 3.92
C GLY A 253 9.55 -25.26 4.16
N ASP A 254 8.54 -25.16 3.29
CA ASP A 254 7.26 -25.87 3.39
C ASP A 254 7.19 -27.11 2.47
N GLN A 255 8.16 -27.27 1.55
CA GLN A 255 8.20 -28.38 0.59
C GLN A 255 8.48 -29.75 1.24
N VAL A 256 8.83 -29.80 2.52
CA VAL A 256 9.38 -31.01 3.17
C VAL A 256 8.30 -31.96 3.72
N VAL A 257 7.01 -31.61 3.71
CA VAL A 257 5.97 -32.45 4.36
C VAL A 257 5.21 -33.38 3.41
N LEU A 258 5.39 -33.26 2.08
CA LEU A 258 4.56 -33.99 1.10
C LEU A 258 5.18 -35.24 0.47
N ASN A 259 6.35 -35.70 0.94
CA ASN A 259 6.97 -36.95 0.44
C ASN A 259 6.89 -38.14 1.42
N GLY A 260 6.13 -38.04 2.51
CA GLY A 260 6.14 -39.03 3.60
C GLY A 260 4.87 -39.86 3.80
N ARG A 261 3.87 -39.82 2.91
CA ARG A 261 2.60 -40.53 3.15
C ARG A 261 1.91 -41.03 1.88
N ALA A 262 2.67 -41.68 0.99
CA ALA A 262 2.13 -42.33 -0.20
C ALA A 262 1.91 -43.85 -0.02
N ASP A 263 2.29 -44.46 1.11
CA ASP A 263 2.33 -45.93 1.20
C ASP A 263 1.13 -46.58 1.94
N ASP A 264 0.28 -45.83 2.64
CA ASP A 264 -0.83 -46.42 3.43
C ASP A 264 -2.19 -46.46 2.70
N ALA A 265 -2.32 -45.84 1.53
CA ALA A 265 -3.59 -45.78 0.79
C ALA A 265 -3.84 -47.00 -0.12
N SER A 266 -2.80 -47.81 -0.38
CA SER A 266 -2.89 -48.96 -1.28
C SER A 266 -3.38 -50.26 -0.63
N GLU A 267 -3.38 -50.37 0.71
CA GLU A 267 -3.75 -51.61 1.40
C GLU A 267 -5.21 -51.69 1.87
N ARG A 268 -5.98 -50.59 1.81
CA ARG A 268 -7.40 -50.60 2.24
C ARG A 268 -8.44 -50.85 1.14
N ALA A 269 -8.01 -51.02 -0.11
CA ALA A 269 -8.92 -51.16 -1.25
C ALA A 269 -9.20 -52.61 -1.70
N SER A 270 -8.67 -53.64 -1.03
CA SER A 270 -8.84 -55.05 -1.50
C SER A 270 -9.73 -55.95 -0.64
N SER A 271 -10.42 -55.43 0.38
CA SER A 271 -11.37 -56.23 1.15
C SER A 271 -12.64 -55.44 1.42
N THR A 272 -13.70 -55.69 0.64
CA THR A 272 -15.05 -56.05 1.11
C THR A 272 -16.02 -55.99 -0.09
N GLU A 273 -16.18 -57.11 -0.79
CA GLU A 273 -17.39 -57.40 -1.56
C GLU A 273 -18.48 -57.96 -0.61
N ARG A 274 -19.67 -57.35 -0.56
CA ARG A 274 -20.96 -58.06 -0.39
C ARG A 274 -22.21 -57.15 -0.55
N LYS A 275 -22.96 -57.46 -1.62
CA LYS A 275 -24.42 -57.49 -1.91
C LYS A 275 -25.46 -56.51 -1.29
N PRO A 276 -26.57 -56.24 -2.03
CA PRO A 276 -27.52 -55.14 -1.77
C PRO A 276 -28.87 -55.58 -1.15
N SER A 277 -29.61 -54.66 -0.51
CA SER A 277 -31.05 -54.83 -0.24
C SER A 277 -31.82 -53.50 -0.12
N HIS A 278 -33.00 -53.51 -0.72
CA HIS A 278 -34.10 -52.52 -0.82
C HIS A 278 -34.60 -51.83 0.46
N SER A 279 -35.07 -50.58 0.34
CA SER A 279 -36.50 -50.19 0.43
C SER A 279 -36.72 -48.68 0.24
N SER A 280 -37.88 -48.32 -0.33
CA SER A 280 -38.33 -46.96 -0.69
C SER A 280 -39.40 -46.44 0.31
N PRO A 281 -40.17 -45.37 0.04
CA PRO A 281 -40.01 -44.01 0.59
C PRO A 281 -41.24 -43.54 1.42
N GLU A 282 -41.17 -42.38 2.11
CA GLU A 282 -42.28 -41.43 2.32
C GLU A 282 -41.94 -40.36 3.38
N ALA A 283 -42.12 -39.08 3.02
CA ALA A 283 -43.09 -38.17 3.65
C ALA A 283 -42.74 -36.69 3.37
N MET A 284 -43.66 -36.05 2.66
CA MET A 284 -43.71 -34.66 2.23
C MET A 284 -44.52 -33.86 3.26
N SER A 285 -44.09 -32.64 3.64
CA SER A 285 -44.94 -31.51 4.08
C SER A 285 -44.15 -30.52 4.96
N GLN A 286 -43.80 -29.34 4.47
CA GLN A 286 -44.56 -28.09 4.68
C GLN A 286 -43.74 -26.87 4.23
N VAL A 287 -44.36 -26.03 3.39
CA VAL A 287 -43.87 -24.73 2.94
C VAL A 287 -44.56 -23.65 3.77
N VAL A 288 -43.81 -22.82 4.50
CA VAL A 288 -44.20 -21.44 4.85
C VAL A 288 -42.93 -20.58 4.84
N GLY A 289 -42.97 -19.49 4.07
CA GLY A 289 -41.83 -18.63 3.81
C GLY A 289 -41.48 -17.69 4.96
N GLN A 290 -40.18 -17.54 5.18
CA GLN A 290 -39.54 -16.34 5.69
C GLN A 290 -38.37 -16.00 4.76
N ARG A 291 -38.39 -14.79 4.20
CA ARG A 291 -37.23 -14.22 3.48
C ARG A 291 -36.16 -13.89 4.53
N GLU A 292 -35.22 -14.80 4.75
CA GLU A 292 -33.94 -14.46 5.35
C GLU A 292 -33.01 -13.89 4.28
N VAL A 293 -32.46 -12.71 4.56
CA VAL A 293 -31.30 -12.18 3.86
C VAL A 293 -30.14 -13.11 4.19
N ALA A 294 -29.82 -14.01 3.27
CA ALA A 294 -28.72 -14.95 3.43
C ALA A 294 -27.40 -14.20 3.62
N LEU A 295 -26.90 -14.18 4.85
CA LEU A 295 -25.50 -13.92 5.17
C LEU A 295 -24.66 -14.95 4.41
N LEU A 296 -23.84 -14.47 3.47
CA LEU A 296 -22.89 -15.31 2.75
C LEU A 296 -22.01 -16.07 3.76
N PRO A 297 -21.87 -17.40 3.63
CA PRO A 297 -21.11 -18.20 4.58
C PRO A 297 -19.62 -17.83 4.53
N ALA A 298 -18.97 -17.84 5.70
CA ALA A 298 -17.57 -17.46 5.92
C ALA A 298 -16.52 -18.18 5.05
N HIS A 299 -16.93 -19.22 4.32
CA HIS A 299 -16.10 -19.98 3.40
C HIS A 299 -15.77 -19.19 2.10
N ASP A 300 -16.65 -18.31 1.62
CA ASP A 300 -16.42 -17.56 0.38
C ASP A 300 -15.49 -16.34 0.57
N LEU A 301 -15.40 -15.80 1.80
CA LEU A 301 -14.36 -14.83 2.17
C LEU A 301 -12.97 -15.48 2.23
N SER A 302 -12.88 -16.79 2.50
CA SER A 302 -11.62 -17.55 2.46
C SER A 302 -11.09 -17.68 1.03
N ILE A 303 -11.97 -17.75 0.02
CA ILE A 303 -11.58 -17.80 -1.40
C ILE A 303 -11.10 -16.43 -1.91
N ALA A 304 -11.68 -15.33 -1.42
CA ALA A 304 -11.14 -13.98 -1.65
C ALA A 304 -9.77 -13.79 -0.99
N CYS A 305 -9.58 -14.36 0.21
CA CYS A 305 -8.30 -14.41 0.92
C CYS A 305 -7.26 -15.30 0.22
N LEU A 306 -7.67 -16.41 -0.42
CA LEU A 306 -6.84 -17.24 -1.29
C LEU A 306 -6.39 -16.52 -2.57
N HIS A 307 -7.15 -15.55 -3.07
CA HIS A 307 -6.75 -14.72 -4.21
C HIS A 307 -5.82 -13.56 -3.85
N SER A 308 -5.87 -13.05 -2.62
CA SER A 308 -4.82 -12.18 -2.05
C SER A 308 -3.44 -12.89 -2.01
N ARG A 309 -3.41 -14.22 -2.13
CA ARG A 309 -2.18 -15.03 -2.11
C ARG A 309 -1.38 -14.96 -3.42
N LYS A 310 -1.97 -14.54 -4.56
CA LYS A 310 -1.22 -14.25 -5.83
C LYS A 310 -0.24 -13.08 -5.68
N GLU A 311 -0.59 -12.09 -4.86
CA GLU A 311 0.07 -10.77 -4.87
C GLU A 311 1.34 -10.71 -4.00
N LEU A 312 1.50 -11.64 -3.04
CA LEU A 312 2.79 -11.86 -2.36
C LEU A 312 3.89 -12.33 -3.34
N TYR A 313 3.51 -12.91 -4.49
CA TYR A 313 4.41 -13.23 -5.59
C TYR A 313 4.64 -12.02 -6.53
N GLU A 314 3.68 -11.11 -6.70
CA GLU A 314 3.94 -9.82 -7.38
C GLU A 314 4.95 -8.95 -6.61
N LEU A 315 4.92 -9.03 -5.27
CA LEU A 315 5.98 -8.48 -4.41
C LEU A 315 7.36 -9.12 -4.65
N ARG A 316 7.43 -10.28 -5.34
CA ARG A 316 8.66 -10.95 -5.76
C ARG A 316 9.00 -10.68 -7.24
N CYS A 317 7.99 -10.55 -8.12
CA CYS A 317 8.15 -10.19 -9.53
C CYS A 317 8.61 -8.72 -9.71
N ALA A 318 8.14 -7.79 -8.88
CA ALA A 318 8.61 -6.40 -8.88
C ALA A 318 10.10 -6.28 -8.44
N LEU A 319 10.63 -7.26 -7.70
CA LEU A 319 11.99 -7.24 -7.15
C LEU A 319 12.99 -8.11 -7.94
N GLN A 320 12.59 -8.71 -9.07
CA GLN A 320 13.47 -9.51 -9.94
C GLN A 320 13.45 -8.99 -11.39
N VAL A 321 14.42 -8.13 -11.70
CA VAL A 321 14.94 -8.03 -13.07
C VAL A 321 15.46 -9.42 -13.46
N ARG A 322 14.76 -10.12 -14.36
CA ARG A 322 15.24 -11.38 -14.95
C ARG A 322 16.63 -11.16 -15.56
N PRO A 323 17.61 -12.05 -15.34
CA PRO A 323 18.72 -12.18 -16.28
C PRO A 323 18.18 -12.78 -17.59
N ARG A 324 18.42 -12.09 -18.72
CA ARG A 324 18.21 -12.66 -20.06
C ARG A 324 19.27 -13.74 -20.31
N THR A 325 18.85 -14.99 -20.38
CA THR A 325 19.56 -16.10 -21.05
C THR A 325 18.48 -17.04 -21.61
N ALA A 326 17.99 -16.85 -22.85
CA ALA A 326 18.47 -17.40 -24.14
C ALA A 326 17.32 -18.26 -24.77
N PRO A 327 17.40 -18.71 -26.04
CA PRO A 327 17.20 -17.96 -27.27
C PRO A 327 15.88 -18.32 -28.01
N ALA A 328 15.63 -17.60 -29.10
CA ALA A 328 14.47 -17.67 -29.99
C ALA A 328 14.08 -19.07 -30.48
N ARG A 329 12.77 -19.33 -30.59
CA ARG A 329 12.18 -20.14 -31.66
C ARG A 329 10.88 -19.50 -32.13
N ALA A 330 10.85 -19.28 -33.44
CA ALA A 330 9.76 -18.76 -34.22
C ALA A 330 8.56 -19.70 -34.23
N ILE A 331 7.35 -19.13 -34.16
CA ILE A 331 6.17 -19.60 -34.88
C ILE A 331 5.46 -18.32 -35.34
N ALA A 332 5.82 -17.89 -36.56
CA ALA A 332 4.91 -17.14 -37.40
C ALA A 332 4.08 -18.19 -38.12
N ASP A 333 2.76 -18.05 -38.11
CA ASP A 333 1.87 -18.22 -39.26
C ASP A 333 0.41 -17.95 -38.82
N ASP A 334 -0.38 -17.54 -39.80
CA ASP A 334 -1.84 -17.28 -39.80
C ASP A 334 -2.34 -15.90 -39.31
N LEU A 335 -2.06 -14.89 -40.14
CA LEU A 335 -2.97 -13.75 -40.38
C LEU A 335 -3.49 -13.85 -41.82
N VAL A 336 -4.79 -14.11 -41.98
CA VAL A 336 -5.50 -13.99 -43.27
C VAL A 336 -6.84 -13.27 -43.04
N TYR A 337 -7.07 -12.24 -43.88
CA TYR A 337 -8.34 -11.58 -44.25
C TYR A 337 -9.00 -10.67 -43.17
N THR A 338 -9.46 -9.44 -43.44
CA THR A 338 -9.87 -8.75 -44.69
C THR A 338 -9.70 -7.23 -44.62
N ASP A 339 -9.34 -6.67 -45.78
CA ASP A 339 -9.55 -5.29 -46.23
C ASP A 339 -10.92 -4.69 -45.90
N HIS A 340 -10.95 -3.39 -45.61
CA HIS A 340 -11.83 -2.44 -46.31
C HIS A 340 -11.32 -0.98 -46.16
N ALA A 341 -10.79 -0.47 -47.28
CA ALA A 341 -10.97 0.86 -47.88
C ALA A 341 -10.75 2.14 -47.03
N ALA A 342 -9.63 2.81 -47.28
CA ALA A 342 -9.53 4.28 -47.39
C ALA A 342 -9.85 4.69 -48.86
N PRO A 343 -10.16 5.96 -49.26
CA PRO A 343 -9.44 7.22 -48.92
C PRO A 343 -10.37 8.49 -48.99
N PRO A 344 -9.92 9.77 -49.18
CA PRO A 344 -8.58 10.33 -49.21
C PRO A 344 -8.33 11.57 -48.31
N SER A 345 -7.05 11.95 -48.31
CA SER A 345 -6.35 13.11 -47.74
C SER A 345 -7.03 14.48 -47.86
N MET A 346 -6.95 15.27 -46.77
CA MET A 346 -6.82 16.72 -46.86
C MET A 346 -5.80 17.23 -45.83
N SER A 347 -4.75 17.86 -46.35
CA SER A 347 -3.75 18.63 -45.63
C SER A 347 -4.35 19.94 -45.11
N ALA A 348 -4.16 20.25 -43.83
CA ALA A 348 -4.18 21.62 -43.33
C ALA A 348 -3.37 21.75 -42.03
N SER A 349 -2.26 22.48 -42.14
CA SER A 349 -1.58 23.25 -41.09
C SER A 349 -2.49 24.30 -40.43
N PHE A 350 -2.02 24.90 -39.32
CA PHE A 350 -2.60 25.99 -38.48
C PHE A 350 -3.38 25.50 -37.24
N ASP A 351 -3.29 26.09 -36.05
CA ASP A 351 -2.36 27.06 -35.47
C ASP A 351 -2.47 27.01 -33.94
N MET A 352 -1.44 27.49 -33.27
CA MET A 352 -1.36 27.68 -31.82
C MET A 352 -2.11 28.98 -31.44
N MET A 353 -3.18 28.90 -30.64
CA MET A 353 -3.71 30.05 -29.89
C MET A 353 -4.64 29.61 -28.75
N ASP A 354 -4.26 30.05 -27.54
CA ASP A 354 -5.08 30.41 -26.38
C ASP A 354 -6.22 29.50 -25.91
N LEU A 355 -6.00 28.84 -24.76
CA LEU A 355 -6.84 28.91 -23.54
C LEU A 355 -6.14 28.30 -22.32
#